data_AF-A0A5P8FR03-F1
#
_entry.id   AF-A0A5P8FR03-F1
#
_cell.length_a   1.000
_cell.length_b   1.000
_cell.length_c   1.000
_cell.angle_alpha   90.00
_cell.angle_beta   90.00
_cell.angle_gamma   90.00
#
_symmetry.space_group_name_H-M   'P 1'
#
loop_
_entity.id
_entity.type
_entity.pdbx_description
1 polymer ?
#
loop_
_entity_poly.entity_id
_entity_poly.type
_entity_poly.pdbx_seq_one_letter_code
_entity_poly.pdbx_strand_id
1 'polypeptide(L)'
;MAWLGMNLETVSGEIPKWSSLSEEVGSIINNTNTQVQAANEAWNGTDSDQFVGDWNDKYRPALEQIKQMIDQLVDQLTQDVNQQRETSGA
;
A
#
# COMPACT_ATOMS: atom_id res chain seq x y z
N MET A 1 -31.13 12.05 -7.18
CA MET A 1 -31.55 10.63 -7.21
C MET A 1 -30.73 9.91 -6.15
N ALA A 2 -31.37 9.34 -5.12
CA ALA A 2 -30.67 8.61 -4.07
C ALA A 2 -30.40 7.18 -4.55
N TRP A 3 -29.15 6.73 -4.50
CA TRP A 3 -28.79 5.35 -4.81
C TRP A 3 -29.30 4.42 -3.71
N LEU A 4 -29.88 3.28 -4.10
CA LEU A 4 -30.08 2.12 -3.23
C LEU A 4 -28.94 1.14 -3.53
N GLY A 5 -28.00 0.97 -2.61
CA GLY A 5 -26.79 0.15 -2.79
C GLY A 5 -25.53 0.97 -3.12
N MET A 6 -24.65 0.42 -3.96
CA MET A 6 -23.37 1.04 -4.33
C MET A 6 -23.52 1.99 -5.52
N ASN A 7 -22.95 3.20 -5.42
CA ASN A 7 -22.72 4.03 -6.60
C ASN A 7 -21.48 3.49 -7.35
N LEU A 8 -21.73 2.64 -8.35
CA LEU A 8 -20.69 1.93 -9.10
C LEU A 8 -19.67 2.87 -9.75
N GLU A 9 -20.10 4.01 -10.30
CA GLU A 9 -19.20 4.96 -10.97
C GLU A 9 -18.23 5.58 -9.97
N THR A 10 -18.75 6.12 -8.86
CA THR A 10 -17.91 6.72 -7.82
C THR A 10 -16.97 5.69 -7.20
N VAL A 11 -17.48 4.52 -6.83
CA VAL A 11 -16.67 3.51 -6.12
C VAL A 11 -15.62 2.88 -7.04
N SER A 12 -15.95 2.55 -8.28
CA SER A 12 -14.96 2.06 -9.24
C SER A 12 -13.92 3.13 -9.61
N GLY A 13 -14.30 4.42 -9.57
CA GLY A 13 -13.38 5.54 -9.76
C GLY A 13 -12.37 5.73 -8.63
N GLU A 14 -12.60 5.16 -7.44
CA GLU A 14 -11.63 5.17 -6.36
C GLU A 14 -10.56 4.10 -6.53
N ILE A 15 -10.87 2.92 -7.08
CA ILE A 15 -9.92 1.78 -7.20
C ILE A 15 -8.53 2.20 -7.72
N PRO A 16 -8.38 2.95 -8.82
CA PRO A 16 -7.06 3.35 -9.32
C PRO A 16 -6.26 4.21 -8.34
N LYS A 17 -6.94 5.02 -7.51
CA LYS A 17 -6.28 5.86 -6.49
C LYS A 17 -5.68 5.00 -5.38
N TRP A 18 -6.37 3.94 -4.99
CA TRP A 18 -5.88 2.99 -3.98
C TRP A 18 -4.72 2.15 -4.53
N SER A 19 -4.79 1.74 -5.80
CA SER A 19 -3.64 1.12 -6.48
C SER A 19 -2.43 2.06 -6.53
N SER A 20 -2.62 3.34 -6.89
CA SER A 20 -1.55 4.36 -6.84
C SER A 20 -0.94 4.49 -5.44
N LEU A 21 -1.78 4.50 -4.40
CA LEU A 21 -1.30 4.57 -3.02
C LEU A 21 -0.42 3.37 -2.64
N SER A 22 -0.77 2.16 -3.08
CA SER A 22 0.06 0.96 -2.86
C SER A 22 1.43 1.09 -3.55
N GLU A 23 1.46 1.60 -4.78
CA GLU A 23 2.70 1.84 -5.53
C GLU A 23 3.56 2.93 -4.88
N GLU A 24 2.94 3.99 -4.34
CA GLU A 24 3.61 5.05 -3.59
C GLU A 24 4.26 4.50 -2.31
N VAL A 25 3.57 3.64 -1.56
CA VAL A 25 4.16 2.96 -0.38
C VAL A 25 5.35 2.10 -0.80
N GLY A 26 5.24 1.35 -1.90
CA GLY A 26 6.36 0.59 -2.46
C GLY A 26 7.57 1.48 -2.81
N SER A 27 7.32 2.65 -3.39
CA SER A 27 8.35 3.63 -3.72
C SER A 27 9.01 4.21 -2.47
N ILE A 28 8.23 4.51 -1.42
CA ILE A 28 8.74 4.95 -0.12
C ILE A 28 9.68 3.90 0.48
N ILE A 29 9.27 2.63 0.51
CA ILE A 29 10.10 1.53 1.02
C ILE A 29 11.46 1.48 0.30
N ASN A 30 11.45 1.53 -1.04
CA ASN A 30 12.67 1.47 -1.85
C ASN A 30 13.59 2.68 -1.61
N ASN A 31 13.01 3.88 -1.56
CA ASN A 31 13.75 5.11 -1.31
C ASN A 31 14.37 5.13 0.09
N THR A 32 13.58 4.77 1.11
CA THR A 32 14.08 4.69 2.48
C THR A 32 15.15 3.63 2.63
N ASN A 33 15.00 2.47 2.00
CA ASN A 33 16.04 1.43 2.01
C ASN A 33 17.37 1.96 1.43
N THR A 34 17.31 2.70 0.33
CA THR A 34 18.50 3.32 -0.29
C THR A 34 19.16 4.32 0.64
N GLN A 35 18.37 5.16 1.31
CA GLN A 35 18.87 6.16 2.26
C GLN A 35 19.46 5.53 3.53
N VAL A 36 18.85 4.45 4.04
CA VAL A 36 19.37 3.70 5.20
C VAL A 36 20.74 3.10 4.89
N GLN A 37 20.92 2.51 3.70
CA GLN A 37 22.21 1.97 3.29
C GLN A 37 23.26 3.09 3.13
N ALA A 38 22.92 4.19 2.47
CA ALA A 38 23.82 5.34 2.33
C ALA A 38 24.23 5.94 3.69
N ALA A 39 23.31 5.98 4.66
CA ALA A 39 23.61 6.42 6.02
C ALA A 39 24.58 5.46 6.72
N ASN A 40 24.38 4.15 6.59
CA ASN A 40 25.28 3.14 7.16
C ASN A 40 26.67 3.15 6.54
N GLU A 41 26.79 3.39 5.22
CA GLU A 41 28.09 3.52 4.57
C GLU A 41 28.88 4.76 5.06
N ALA A 42 28.17 5.82 5.44
CA ALA A 42 28.76 7.05 5.96
C ALA A 42 29.01 7.04 7.48
N TRP A 43 28.46 6.05 8.20
CA TRP A 43 28.48 5.95 9.65
C TRP A 43 28.95 4.56 10.06
N ASN A 44 30.18 4.44 10.56
CA ASN A 44 30.74 3.16 10.97
C ASN A 44 30.62 2.98 12.49
N GLY A 45 29.83 2.01 12.95
CA GLY A 45 29.73 1.67 14.37
C GLY A 45 28.57 0.72 14.70
N THR A 46 28.54 0.21 15.93
CA THR A 46 27.45 -0.67 16.40
C THR A 46 26.07 0.02 16.36
N ASP A 47 26.07 1.34 16.48
CA ASP A 47 24.89 2.19 16.41
C ASP A 47 24.33 2.28 14.98
N SER A 48 25.18 2.32 13.95
CA SER A 48 24.76 2.25 12.55
C SER A 48 24.17 0.89 12.20
N ASP A 49 24.81 -0.19 12.67
CA ASP A 49 24.30 -1.55 12.52
C ASP A 49 22.92 -1.71 13.18
N GLN A 50 22.74 -1.15 14.38
CA GLN A 50 21.44 -1.15 15.06
C GLN A 50 20.39 -0.35 14.28
N PHE A 51 20.76 0.80 13.71
CA PHE A 51 19.85 1.60 12.88
C PHE A 51 19.38 0.83 11.64
N VAL A 52 20.28 0.13 10.95
CA VAL A 52 19.96 -0.75 9.82
C VAL A 52 19.10 -1.93 10.28
N GLY A 53 19.40 -2.51 11.44
CA GLY A 53 18.59 -3.57 12.06
C GLY A 53 17.15 -3.11 12.32
N ASP A 54 16.96 -1.96 12.96
CA ASP A 54 15.64 -1.39 13.23
C ASP A 54 14.84 -1.14 11.95
N TRP A 55 15.50 -0.67 10.88
CA TRP A 55 14.87 -0.55 9.57
C TRP A 55 14.38 -1.89 9.03
N ASN A 56 15.26 -2.90 8.99
CA ASN A 56 14.96 -4.20 8.40
C ASN A 56 13.93 -5.01 9.19
N ASP A 57 13.98 -4.93 10.52
CA ASP A 57 13.21 -5.84 11.38
C ASP A 57 11.86 -5.24 11.82
N LYS A 58 11.75 -3.91 11.84
CA LYS A 58 10.57 -3.23 12.38
C LYS A 58 9.88 -2.33 11.35
N TYR A 59 10.61 -1.38 10.78
CA TYR A 59 9.97 -0.32 10.00
C TYR A 59 9.59 -0.78 8.59
N ARG A 60 10.50 -1.44 7.89
CA ARG A 60 10.24 -1.96 6.55
C ARG A 60 9.10 -3.00 6.54
N PRO A 61 9.08 -4.02 7.42
CA PRO A 61 7.98 -4.99 7.45
C PRO A 61 6.62 -4.35 7.74
N ALA A 62 6.58 -3.33 8.61
CA ALA A 62 5.34 -2.60 8.88
C ALA A 62 4.81 -1.86 7.63
N LEU A 63 5.69 -1.25 6.84
CA LEU A 63 5.33 -0.62 5.58
C LEU A 63 4.90 -1.65 4.52
N GLU A 64 5.60 -2.78 4.43
CA GLU A 64 5.21 -3.90 3.55
C GLU A 64 3.82 -4.43 3.92
N GLN A 65 3.51 -4.53 5.21
CA GLN A 65 2.18 -4.92 5.70
C GLN A 65 1.11 -3.89 5.31
N ILE A 66 1.40 -2.60 5.44
CA ILE A 66 0.48 -1.53 5.00
C ILE A 66 0.20 -1.65 3.50
N LYS A 67 1.25 -1.82 2.69
CA LYS A 67 1.10 -2.04 1.24
C LYS A 67 0.19 -3.23 0.96
N GLN A 68 0.43 -4.36 1.62
CA GLN A 68 -0.37 -5.57 1.43
C GLN A 68 -1.84 -5.37 1.84
N MET A 69 -2.11 -4.62 2.91
CA MET A 69 -3.48 -4.30 3.31
C MET A 69 -4.19 -3.42 2.27
N ILE A 70 -3.48 -2.48 1.65
CA ILE A 70 -4.04 -1.66 0.55
C ILE A 70 -4.35 -2.54 -0.66
N ASP A 71 -3.43 -3.43 -1.05
CA ASP A 71 -3.64 -4.38 -2.15
C ASP A 71 -4.89 -5.25 -1.91
N GLN A 72 -5.06 -5.76 -0.69
CA GLN A 72 -6.24 -6.54 -0.31
C GLN A 72 -7.55 -5.73 -0.38
N LEU A 73 -7.51 -4.44 0.00
CA LEU A 73 -8.68 -3.56 -0.13
C LEU A 73 -9.03 -3.30 -1.60
N VAL A 74 -8.04 -3.14 -2.46
CA VAL A 74 -8.23 -3.01 -3.92
C VAL A 74 -8.88 -4.27 -4.49
N ASP A 75 -8.38 -5.45 -4.11
CA ASP A 75 -8.92 -6.73 -4.56
C ASP A 75 -10.37 -6.92 -4.10
N GLN A 76 -10.65 -6.66 -2.82
CA GLN A 76 -12.00 -6.76 -2.27
C GLN A 76 -12.96 -5.79 -2.95
N LEU A 77 -12.57 -4.52 -3.10
CA LEU A 77 -13.42 -3.51 -3.73
C LEU A 77 -13.72 -3.83 -5.19
N THR A 78 -12.73 -4.40 -5.90
CA THR A 78 -12.90 -4.86 -7.27
C THR A 78 -13.90 -6.01 -7.35
N GLN A 79 -13.82 -6.98 -6.44
CA GLN A 79 -14.79 -8.09 -6.34
C GLN A 79 -16.20 -7.57 -6.04
N ASP A 80 -16.36 -6.66 -5.08
CA ASP A 80 -17.65 -6.09 -4.69
C ASP A 80 -18.30 -5.31 -5.85
N VAL A 81 -17.51 -4.51 -6.58
CA VAL A 81 -17.97 -3.78 -7.77
C VAL A 81 -18.44 -4.76 -8.86
N ASN A 82 -17.72 -5.86 -9.08
CA ASN A 82 -18.10 -6.86 -10.08
C ASN A 82 -19.39 -7.59 -9.68
N GLN A 83 -19.51 -8.03 -8.42
CA GLN A 83 -20.71 -8.67 -7.90
C GLN A 83 -21.94 -7.74 -8.00
N GLN A 84 -21.77 -6.45 -7.70
CA GLN A 84 -22.84 -5.47 -7.81
C GLN A 84 -23.26 -5.27 -9.27
N ARG A 85 -22.32 -5.22 -10.23
CA ARG A 85 -22.62 -5.14 -11.66
C ARG A 85 -23.42 -6.34 -12.15
N GLU A 86 -23.08 -7.55 -11.72
CA GLU A 86 -23.80 -8.77 -12.07
C GLU A 86 -25.21 -8.79 -11.47
N THR A 87 -25.36 -8.35 -10.21
CA THR A 87 -26.64 -8.38 -9.51
C THR A 87 -27.59 -7.27 -9.96
N SER A 88 -27.07 -6.08 -10.29
CA SER A 88 -27.87 -4.92 -10.75
C SER A 88 -28.06 -4.89 -12.27
N GLY A 89 -27.30 -5.69 -13.02
CA GLY A 89 -27.46 -5.88 -14.46
C GLY A 89 -28.43 -7.02 -14.84
N ALA A 90 -28.88 -7.81 -13.86
CA ALA A 90 -29.97 -8.78 -13.97
C ALA A 90 -31.32 -8.13 -13.66
#